data_AF-A0A4Q5NWX1-F1
#
_entry.id   AF-A0A4Q5NWX1-F1
#
_cell.length_a   1.000
_cell.length_b   1.000
_cell.length_c   1.000
_cell.angle_alpha   90.00
_cell.angle_beta   90.00
_cell.angle_gamma   90.00
#
_symmetry.space_group_name_H-M   'P 1'
#
loop_
_entity.id
_entity.type
_entity.pdbx_description
1 polymer ?
#
loop_
_entity_poly.entity_id
_entity_poly.type
_entity_poly.pdbx_seq_one_letter_code
_entity_poly.pdbx_strand_id
1 'polypeptide(L)'
;MQPTSSSSHSLEARLERLESQVRRQRLTMLALLVGAVVAVSATRAISQNGTRELTVSTLNIVGSDGKLRAVLSGDARLNKDGGSLALVDNSGNVRLGLMASKSGGSVSIFDTNNQPTAMLGSTNDEGAVSLSSVRSKARVNVVVTPNVSGVMVAGSNGRENFVAGADERGGLAQFYDADGRLKAQMPVR
;
A
#
# COMPACT_ATOMS: atom_id res chain seq x y z
N MET A 1 2.76 81.02 36.64
CA MET A 1 3.49 80.34 35.54
C MET A 1 2.49 80.09 34.43
N GLN A 2 2.56 80.88 33.36
CA GLN A 2 1.72 80.66 32.17
C GLN A 2 2.39 79.58 31.30
N PRO A 3 1.67 78.52 30.91
CA PRO A 3 2.20 77.53 29.98
C PRO A 3 2.42 78.19 28.62
N THR A 4 3.64 78.06 28.10
CA THR A 4 4.07 78.65 26.83
C THR A 4 3.34 78.00 25.65
N SER A 5 2.53 78.78 24.93
CA SER A 5 1.74 78.37 23.75
C SER A 5 2.56 77.81 22.57
N SER A 6 3.89 77.88 22.64
CA SER A 6 4.79 77.33 21.62
C SER A 6 4.88 75.80 21.65
N SER A 7 4.67 75.15 22.80
CA SER A 7 4.76 73.70 22.91
C SER A 7 3.57 72.98 22.28
N SER A 8 2.36 73.56 22.35
CA SER A 8 1.14 72.96 21.79
C SER A 8 1.18 72.86 20.26
N HIS A 9 1.58 73.94 19.59
CA HIS A 9 1.68 73.94 18.12
C HIS A 9 2.71 72.92 17.58
N SER A 10 3.80 72.70 18.31
CA SER A 10 4.79 71.68 17.91
C SER A 10 4.26 70.25 18.05
N LEU A 11 3.36 70.00 19.01
CA LEU A 11 2.78 68.68 19.24
C LEU A 11 1.70 68.37 18.20
N GLU A 12 0.89 69.36 17.84
CA GLU A 12 -0.11 69.27 16.77
C GLU A 12 0.54 68.93 15.43
N ALA A 13 1.59 69.66 15.04
CA ALA A 13 2.32 69.38 13.81
C ALA A 13 2.98 67.98 13.79
N ARG A 14 3.43 67.48 14.94
CA ARG A 14 3.98 66.13 15.06
C ARG A 14 2.90 65.05 14.99
N LEU A 15 1.72 65.29 15.58
CA LEU A 15 0.58 64.38 15.51
C LEU A 15 0.08 64.24 14.06
N GLU A 16 -0.12 65.34 13.37
CA GLU A 16 -0.59 65.33 11.98
C GLU A 16 0.39 64.60 11.04
N ARG A 17 1.70 64.79 11.27
CA ARG A 17 2.75 64.08 10.52
C ARG A 17 2.76 62.58 10.81
N LEU A 18 2.60 62.17 12.07
CA LEU A 18 2.56 60.76 12.45
C LEU A 18 1.30 60.07 11.91
N GLU A 19 0.15 60.73 11.97
CA GLU A 19 -1.11 60.17 11.47
C GLU A 19 -1.07 59.95 9.95
N SER A 20 -0.50 60.91 9.21
CA SER A 20 -0.27 60.77 7.77
C SER A 20 0.69 59.63 7.44
N GLN A 21 1.76 59.44 8.24
CA GLN A 21 2.70 58.33 8.06
C GLN A 21 2.06 56.96 8.36
N VAL A 22 1.31 56.83 9.44
CA VAL A 22 0.64 55.58 9.82
C VAL A 22 -0.41 55.19 8.78
N ARG A 23 -1.17 56.16 8.24
CA ARG A 23 -2.18 55.90 7.20
C ARG A 23 -1.54 55.36 5.92
N ARG A 24 -0.38 55.91 5.51
CA ARG A 24 0.39 55.40 4.35
C ARG A 24 0.94 54.01 4.61
N GLN A 25 1.53 53.76 5.78
CA GLN A 25 2.07 52.44 6.15
C GLN A 25 1.00 51.35 6.16
N ARG A 26 -0.20 51.63 6.71
CA ARG A 26 -1.32 50.67 6.73
C ARG A 26 -1.80 50.33 5.31
N LEU A 27 -1.88 51.30 4.41
CA LEU A 27 -2.26 51.06 3.02
C LEU A 27 -1.21 50.21 2.28
N THR A 28 0.08 50.49 2.47
CA THR A 28 1.15 49.70 1.84
C THR A 28 1.17 48.26 2.37
N MET A 29 0.99 48.07 3.68
CA MET A 29 0.98 46.73 4.29
C MET A 29 -0.24 45.91 3.83
N LEU A 30 -1.42 46.53 3.70
CA LEU A 30 -2.61 45.87 3.16
C LEU A 30 -2.43 45.48 1.68
N ALA A 31 -1.87 46.37 0.87
CA ALA A 31 -1.59 46.09 -0.55
C ALA A 31 -0.60 44.93 -0.72
N LEU A 32 0.44 44.86 0.12
CA LEU A 32 1.39 43.74 0.13
C LEU A 32 0.72 42.41 0.51
N LEU A 33 -0.16 42.41 1.52
CA LEU A 33 -0.90 41.22 1.92
C LEU A 33 -1.82 40.72 0.80
N VAL A 34 -2.60 41.61 0.18
CA VAL A 34 -3.48 41.24 -0.93
C VAL A 34 -2.67 40.73 -2.12
N GLY A 35 -1.56 41.40 -2.46
CA GLY A 35 -0.64 40.97 -3.52
C GLY A 35 -0.05 39.59 -3.27
N ALA A 36 0.36 39.29 -2.02
CA ALA A 36 0.90 37.99 -1.65
C ALA A 36 -0.16 36.87 -1.76
N VAL A 37 -1.40 37.13 -1.31
CA VAL A 37 -2.49 36.15 -1.42
C VAL A 37 -2.82 35.85 -2.88
N VAL A 38 -2.89 36.87 -3.74
CA VAL A 38 -3.16 36.68 -5.19
C VAL A 38 -2.01 35.94 -5.88
N ALA A 39 -0.74 36.25 -5.57
CA ALA A 39 0.41 35.56 -6.14
C ALA A 39 0.48 34.07 -5.76
N VAL A 40 0.14 33.74 -4.51
CA VAL A 40 0.07 32.33 -4.03
C VAL A 40 -1.12 31.57 -4.65
N SER A 41 -2.19 32.29 -5.01
CA SER A 41 -3.38 31.70 -5.64
C SER A 41 -3.19 31.43 -7.13
N ALA A 42 -2.55 32.36 -7.85
CA ALA A 42 -2.29 32.25 -9.29
C ALA A 42 -1.31 31.12 -9.65
N THR A 43 -0.40 30.76 -8.73
CA THR A 43 0.54 29.65 -8.94
C THR A 43 -0.08 28.26 -8.83
N ARG A 44 -1.31 28.12 -8.27
CA ARG A 44 -1.99 26.83 -8.16
C ARG A 44 -2.89 26.48 -9.34
N ALA A 45 -3.21 27.45 -10.20
CA ALA A 45 -4.11 27.28 -11.34
C ALA A 45 -3.41 26.87 -12.65
N ILE A 46 -2.08 26.78 -12.67
CA ILE A 46 -1.33 26.33 -13.85
C ILE A 46 -1.41 24.80 -13.93
N SER A 47 -2.44 24.35 -14.66
CA SER A 47 -2.47 23.15 -15.50
C SER A 47 -1.67 21.94 -15.01
N GLN A 48 -2.31 21.09 -14.23
CA GLN A 48 -1.79 19.76 -13.87
C GLN A 48 -2.21 18.69 -14.88
N ASN A 49 -2.31 19.03 -16.17
CA ASN A 49 -2.64 18.07 -17.24
C ASN A 49 -1.43 17.27 -17.75
N GLY A 50 -0.29 17.34 -17.05
CA GLY A 50 0.82 16.41 -17.25
C GLY A 50 0.67 15.20 -16.34
N THR A 51 0.91 13.99 -16.86
CA THR A 51 1.11 12.79 -16.04
C THR A 51 2.18 13.06 -15.00
N ARG A 52 1.78 13.19 -13.74
CA ARG A 52 2.71 13.35 -12.62
C ARG A 52 3.21 11.97 -12.22
N GLU A 53 4.45 11.69 -12.57
CA GLU A 53 5.15 10.52 -12.05
C GLU A 53 5.67 10.81 -10.65
N LEU A 54 5.44 9.87 -9.72
CA LEU A 54 6.01 9.89 -8.38
C LEU A 54 7.02 8.75 -8.27
N THR A 55 8.30 9.08 -8.27
CA THR A 55 9.39 8.10 -8.10
C THR A 55 9.86 8.11 -6.65
N VAL A 56 9.59 7.03 -5.93
CA VAL A 56 10.00 6.84 -4.53
C VAL A 56 10.46 5.40 -4.32
N SER A 57 11.41 5.17 -3.41
CA SER A 57 11.86 3.82 -3.05
C SER A 57 10.83 3.07 -2.20
N THR A 58 10.10 3.81 -1.35
CA THR A 58 9.03 3.29 -0.50
C THR A 58 7.95 4.35 -0.34
N LEU A 59 6.70 3.94 -0.54
CA LEU A 59 5.50 4.74 -0.30
C LEU A 59 4.72 4.09 0.85
N ASN A 60 4.63 4.79 1.98
CA ASN A 60 3.81 4.39 3.11
C ASN A 60 2.47 5.15 3.06
N ILE A 61 1.37 4.40 3.08
CA ILE A 61 0.03 4.95 3.22
C ILE A 61 -0.36 4.82 4.68
N VAL A 62 -0.61 5.95 5.33
CA VAL A 62 -0.90 6.04 6.76
C VAL A 62 -2.34 6.55 6.93
N GLY A 63 -3.07 5.95 7.87
CA GLY A 63 -4.43 6.37 8.21
C GLY A 63 -4.46 7.68 9.00
N SER A 64 -5.66 8.23 9.21
CA SER A 64 -5.87 9.42 10.04
C SER A 64 -5.45 9.21 11.51
N ASP A 65 -5.38 7.97 11.96
CA ASP A 65 -4.91 7.56 13.28
C ASP A 65 -3.38 7.40 13.36
N GLY A 66 -2.65 7.74 12.30
CA GLY A 66 -1.20 7.61 12.23
C GLY A 66 -0.70 6.17 12.03
N LYS A 67 -1.60 5.19 11.84
CA LYS A 67 -1.23 3.78 11.64
C LYS A 67 -1.01 3.45 10.17
N LEU A 68 -0.02 2.60 9.89
CA LEU A 68 0.28 2.10 8.54
C LEU A 68 -0.90 1.28 7.99
N ARG A 69 -1.28 1.54 6.74
CA ARG A 69 -2.40 0.88 6.01
C ARG A 69 -1.93 0.11 4.80
N ALA A 70 -0.95 0.66 4.10
CA ALA A 70 -0.30 -0.03 3.01
C ALA A 70 1.14 0.45 2.86
N VAL A 71 1.98 -0.41 2.32
CA VAL A 71 3.34 -0.07 1.90
C VAL A 71 3.54 -0.59 0.49
N LEU A 72 4.07 0.26 -0.39
CA LEU A 72 4.63 -0.11 -1.68
C LEU A 72 6.13 0.13 -1.60
N SER A 73 6.96 -0.89 -1.83
CA SER A 73 8.41 -0.76 -1.72
C SER A 73 9.13 -1.49 -2.84
N GLY A 74 10.09 -0.79 -3.47
CA GLY A 74 11.13 -1.37 -4.31
C GLY A 74 12.50 -1.32 -3.62
N ASP A 75 12.54 -1.16 -2.30
CA ASP A 75 13.80 -1.11 -1.55
C ASP A 75 14.44 -2.51 -1.53
N ALA A 76 15.66 -2.60 -2.09
CA ALA A 76 16.43 -3.84 -2.14
C ALA A 76 16.73 -4.47 -0.76
N ARG A 77 16.64 -3.68 0.33
CA ARG A 77 16.76 -4.20 1.70
C ARG A 77 15.54 -5.04 2.11
N LEU A 78 14.38 -4.74 1.54
CA LEU A 78 13.13 -5.46 1.78
C LEU A 78 12.91 -6.55 0.73
N ASN A 79 13.26 -6.28 -0.53
CA ASN A 79 13.19 -7.24 -1.63
C ASN A 79 14.32 -6.97 -2.63
N LYS A 80 15.40 -7.76 -2.54
CA LYS A 80 16.65 -7.53 -3.29
C LYS A 80 16.47 -7.37 -4.80
N ASP A 81 15.52 -8.12 -5.37
CA ASP A 81 15.39 -8.27 -6.82
C ASP A 81 14.02 -7.81 -7.34
N GLY A 82 13.27 -7.01 -6.57
CA GLY A 82 12.01 -6.45 -7.09
C GLY A 82 11.16 -5.66 -6.09
N GLY A 83 9.86 -5.63 -6.37
CA GLY A 83 8.88 -4.82 -5.66
C GLY A 83 8.02 -5.63 -4.69
N SER A 84 7.43 -4.94 -3.73
CA SER A 84 6.47 -5.50 -2.78
C SER A 84 5.36 -4.52 -2.50
N LEU A 85 4.16 -5.05 -2.26
CA LEU A 85 3.03 -4.31 -1.73
C LEU A 85 2.43 -5.09 -0.57
N ALA A 86 2.20 -4.44 0.56
CA ALA A 86 1.48 -5.05 1.68
C ALA A 86 0.32 -4.16 2.13
N LEU A 87 -0.81 -4.78 2.46
CA LEU A 87 -1.94 -4.14 3.16
C LEU A 87 -1.95 -4.57 4.61
N VAL A 88 -2.13 -3.61 5.50
CA VAL A 88 -1.98 -3.74 6.94
C VAL A 88 -3.29 -3.35 7.63
N ASP A 89 -3.71 -4.14 8.61
CA ASP A 89 -4.93 -3.86 9.38
C ASP A 89 -4.70 -2.85 10.52
N ASN A 90 -5.77 -2.55 11.27
CA ASN A 90 -5.74 -1.64 12.43
C ASN A 90 -4.77 -2.04 13.56
N SER A 91 -4.39 -3.32 13.59
CA SER A 91 -3.52 -3.92 14.59
C SER A 91 -2.06 -4.01 14.11
N GLY A 92 -1.75 -3.53 12.90
CA GLY A 92 -0.41 -3.60 12.33
C GLY A 92 -0.09 -4.93 11.66
N ASN A 93 -1.07 -5.81 11.47
CA ASN A 93 -0.87 -7.11 10.87
C ASN A 93 -1.05 -7.06 9.35
N VAL A 94 -0.17 -7.72 8.60
CA VAL A 94 -0.32 -7.89 7.15
C VAL A 94 -1.54 -8.78 6.87
N ARG A 95 -2.41 -8.34 5.96
CA ARG A 95 -3.60 -9.09 5.51
C ARG A 95 -3.51 -9.50 4.05
N LEU A 96 -2.77 -8.75 3.26
CA LEU A 96 -2.46 -9.03 1.86
C LEU A 96 -1.01 -8.66 1.60
N GLY A 97 -0.25 -9.54 0.98
CA GLY A 97 1.10 -9.28 0.49
C GLY A 97 1.20 -9.64 -0.99
N LEU A 98 1.79 -8.77 -1.79
CA LEU A 98 2.21 -9.02 -3.16
C LEU A 98 3.73 -8.83 -3.22
N MET A 99 4.41 -9.73 -3.89
CA MET A 99 5.85 -9.67 -4.09
C MET A 99 6.16 -10.02 -5.55
N ALA A 100 7.08 -9.28 -6.14
CA ALA A 100 7.66 -9.57 -7.44
C ALA A 100 9.17 -9.55 -7.33
N SER A 101 9.84 -10.47 -8.00
CA SER A 101 11.29 -10.60 -8.03
C SER A 101 11.73 -11.12 -9.39
N LYS A 102 13.04 -11.14 -9.64
CA LYS A 102 13.61 -11.72 -10.86
C LYS A 102 13.25 -13.20 -11.06
N SER A 103 13.05 -13.96 -9.99
CA SER A 103 12.77 -15.40 -10.07
C SER A 103 11.29 -15.74 -10.11
N GLY A 104 10.40 -14.75 -9.93
CA GLY A 104 8.97 -15.00 -9.82
C GLY A 104 8.20 -13.97 -9.00
N GLY A 105 6.91 -14.23 -8.82
CA GLY A 105 6.01 -13.40 -8.04
C GLY A 105 5.09 -14.21 -7.15
N SER A 106 4.53 -13.56 -6.13
CA SER A 106 3.54 -14.18 -5.26
C SER A 106 2.52 -13.19 -4.72
N VAL A 107 1.34 -13.70 -4.39
CA VAL A 107 0.26 -13.05 -3.66
C VAL A 107 -0.07 -13.94 -2.48
N SER A 108 -0.17 -13.35 -1.28
CA SER A 108 -0.51 -14.06 -0.04
C SER A 108 -1.60 -13.30 0.71
N ILE A 109 -2.63 -14.01 1.16
CA ILE A 109 -3.68 -13.50 2.04
C ILE A 109 -3.49 -14.15 3.41
N PHE A 110 -3.59 -13.37 4.48
CA PHE A 110 -3.35 -13.82 5.84
C PHE A 110 -4.61 -13.70 6.70
N ASP A 111 -4.86 -14.68 7.56
CA ASP A 111 -5.88 -14.61 8.60
C ASP A 111 -5.45 -13.71 9.76
N THR A 112 -6.34 -13.56 10.75
CA THR A 112 -6.14 -12.73 11.94
C THR A 112 -4.93 -13.11 12.79
N ASN A 113 -4.44 -14.34 12.68
CA ASN A 113 -3.28 -14.88 13.39
C ASN A 113 -1.99 -14.84 12.54
N ASN A 114 -2.02 -14.09 11.44
CA ASN A 114 -0.92 -13.95 10.47
C ASN A 114 -0.54 -15.28 9.81
N GLN A 115 -1.51 -16.19 9.67
CA GLN A 115 -1.33 -17.43 8.95
C GLN A 115 -1.84 -17.28 7.50
N PRO A 116 -1.09 -17.76 6.50
CA PRO A 116 -1.53 -17.68 5.11
C PRO A 116 -2.77 -18.56 4.89
N THR A 117 -3.85 -17.97 4.37
CA THR A 117 -5.11 -18.64 4.01
C THR A 117 -5.27 -18.82 2.52
N ALA A 118 -4.59 -18.00 1.71
CA ALA A 118 -4.50 -18.18 0.27
C ALA A 118 -3.12 -17.72 -0.20
N MET A 119 -2.53 -18.49 -1.10
CA MET A 119 -1.28 -18.16 -1.75
C MET A 119 -1.40 -18.47 -3.24
N LEU A 120 -0.94 -17.55 -4.07
CA LEU A 120 -0.72 -17.74 -5.49
C LEU A 120 0.73 -17.36 -5.74
N GLY A 121 1.50 -18.21 -6.38
CA GLY A 121 2.88 -17.90 -6.71
C GLY A 121 3.30 -18.57 -7.99
N SER A 122 4.28 -17.99 -8.65
CA SER A 122 4.96 -18.61 -9.77
C SER A 122 6.43 -18.24 -9.73
N THR A 123 7.26 -19.17 -10.17
CA THR A 123 8.65 -18.96 -10.52
C THR A 123 8.80 -18.97 -12.04
N ASN A 124 10.03 -19.04 -12.54
CA ASN A 124 10.27 -19.21 -13.97
C ASN A 124 9.78 -20.57 -14.50
N ASP A 125 9.78 -21.58 -13.65
CA ASP A 125 9.56 -22.97 -14.06
C ASP A 125 8.28 -23.57 -13.43
N GLU A 126 7.77 -22.95 -12.37
CA GLU A 126 6.73 -23.53 -11.53
C GLU A 126 5.63 -22.52 -11.21
N GLY A 127 4.43 -23.02 -10.94
CA GLY A 127 3.28 -22.25 -10.51
C GLY A 127 2.51 -23.01 -9.45
N ALA A 128 2.02 -22.31 -8.43
CA ALA A 128 1.24 -22.90 -7.37
C ALA A 128 0.11 -22.00 -6.91
N VAL A 129 -1.03 -22.63 -6.61
CA VAL A 129 -2.15 -22.03 -5.87
C VAL A 129 -2.40 -22.89 -4.65
N SER A 130 -2.46 -22.28 -3.48
CA SER A 130 -2.78 -22.94 -2.22
C SER A 130 -3.90 -22.19 -1.52
N LEU A 131 -4.91 -22.94 -1.04
CA LEU A 131 -5.95 -22.44 -0.16
C LEU A 131 -5.89 -23.22 1.16
N SER A 132 -5.81 -22.51 2.26
CA SER A 132 -5.73 -23.04 3.62
C SER A 132 -6.92 -22.60 4.45
N SER A 133 -7.38 -23.49 5.33
CA SER A 133 -8.37 -23.10 6.36
C SER A 133 -7.73 -22.29 7.49
N VAL A 134 -8.54 -21.72 8.40
CA VAL A 134 -8.19 -20.85 9.57
C VAL A 134 -7.21 -21.49 10.59
N ARG A 135 -6.60 -22.64 10.27
CA ARG A 135 -5.60 -23.34 11.08
C ARG A 135 -4.37 -23.77 10.26
N SER A 136 -4.09 -23.06 9.16
CA SER A 136 -2.92 -23.27 8.27
C SER A 136 -2.82 -24.66 7.63
N LYS A 137 -3.89 -25.47 7.69
CA LYS A 137 -3.94 -26.73 6.96
C LYS A 137 -4.40 -26.43 5.54
N ALA A 138 -3.48 -26.58 4.59
CA ALA A 138 -3.77 -26.52 3.16
C ALA A 138 -4.90 -27.50 2.85
N ARG A 139 -5.94 -27.00 2.19
CA ARG A 139 -7.15 -27.72 1.80
C ARG A 139 -7.19 -27.97 0.31
N VAL A 140 -6.67 -27.03 -0.47
CA VAL A 140 -6.57 -27.17 -1.91
C VAL A 140 -5.18 -26.71 -2.31
N ASN A 141 -4.46 -27.55 -3.04
CA ASN A 141 -3.22 -27.18 -3.69
C ASN A 141 -3.34 -27.51 -5.17
N VAL A 142 -2.99 -26.57 -6.03
CA VAL A 142 -2.78 -26.77 -7.46
C VAL A 142 -1.33 -26.44 -7.72
N VAL A 143 -0.61 -27.35 -8.36
CA VAL A 143 0.81 -27.18 -8.66
C VAL A 143 1.04 -27.51 -10.11
N VAL A 144 1.87 -26.70 -10.76
CA VAL A 144 2.38 -26.93 -12.10
C VAL A 144 3.90 -26.77 -12.03
N THR A 145 4.62 -27.77 -12.52
CA THR A 145 6.07 -27.79 -12.66
C THR A 145 6.38 -28.24 -14.10
N PRO A 146 7.65 -28.20 -14.54
CA PRO A 146 7.99 -28.65 -15.89
C PRO A 146 7.68 -30.12 -16.15
N ASN A 147 7.69 -30.95 -15.10
CA ASN A 147 7.56 -32.41 -15.22
C ASN A 147 6.20 -32.93 -14.76
N VAL A 148 5.53 -32.21 -13.87
CA VAL A 148 4.30 -32.64 -13.20
C VAL A 148 3.34 -31.46 -13.06
N SER A 149 2.07 -31.72 -13.34
CA SER A 149 0.98 -30.85 -12.91
C SER A 149 -0.02 -31.65 -12.06
N GLY A 150 -0.65 -31.01 -11.10
CA GLY A 150 -1.61 -31.70 -10.26
C GLY A 150 -2.42 -30.80 -9.34
N VAL A 151 -3.46 -31.41 -8.79
CA VAL A 151 -4.35 -30.85 -7.79
C VAL A 151 -4.51 -31.84 -6.64
N MET A 152 -4.50 -31.31 -5.42
CA MET A 152 -4.76 -32.06 -4.20
C MET A 152 -5.84 -31.33 -3.42
N VAL A 153 -6.83 -32.08 -2.93
CA VAL A 153 -7.83 -31.60 -1.97
C VAL A 153 -7.71 -32.43 -0.70
N ALA A 154 -7.48 -31.76 0.43
CA ALA A 154 -7.37 -32.38 1.75
C ALA A 154 -8.63 -32.13 2.59
N GLY A 155 -9.13 -33.19 3.24
CA GLY A 155 -10.22 -33.14 4.21
C GLY A 155 -9.83 -32.41 5.49
N SER A 156 -10.81 -32.14 6.37
CA SER A 156 -10.65 -31.30 7.57
C SER A 156 -9.55 -31.76 8.55
N ASN A 157 -9.26 -33.05 8.59
CA ASN A 157 -8.18 -33.64 9.40
C ASN A 157 -6.77 -33.34 8.83
N GLY A 158 -6.67 -32.95 7.57
CA GLY A 158 -5.42 -32.70 6.84
C GLY A 158 -4.95 -33.89 6.00
N ARG A 159 -5.74 -34.97 5.89
CA ARG A 159 -5.50 -36.07 4.96
C ARG A 159 -6.07 -35.76 3.60
N GLU A 160 -5.46 -36.29 2.56
CA GLU A 160 -5.92 -36.16 1.18
C GLU A 160 -7.28 -36.85 1.04
N ASN A 161 -8.23 -36.17 0.40
CA ASN A 161 -9.50 -36.75 -0.06
C ASN A 161 -9.45 -37.01 -1.57
N PHE A 162 -8.70 -36.19 -2.30
CA PHE A 162 -8.55 -36.27 -3.75
C PHE A 162 -7.15 -35.81 -4.16
N VAL A 163 -6.52 -36.58 -5.04
CA VAL A 163 -5.27 -36.22 -5.69
C VAL A 163 -5.43 -36.53 -7.17
N ALA A 164 -5.16 -35.57 -8.04
CA ALA A 164 -5.02 -35.83 -9.45
C ALA A 164 -3.79 -35.13 -10.00
N GLY A 165 -3.09 -35.77 -10.92
CA GLY A 165 -1.95 -35.17 -11.57
C GLY A 165 -1.54 -35.94 -12.82
N ALA A 166 -0.67 -35.34 -13.60
CA ALA A 166 -0.12 -35.94 -14.79
C ALA A 166 1.33 -35.50 -15.01
N ASP A 167 2.09 -36.41 -15.62
CA ASP A 167 3.43 -36.19 -16.14
C ASP A 167 3.54 -36.70 -17.59
N GLU A 168 4.75 -36.74 -18.14
CA GLU A 168 5.04 -37.25 -19.48
C GLU A 168 4.64 -38.73 -19.70
N ARG A 169 4.42 -39.49 -18.64
CA ARG A 169 4.08 -40.93 -18.66
C ARG A 169 2.59 -41.18 -18.54
N GLY A 170 1.79 -40.15 -18.26
CA GLY A 170 0.34 -40.21 -18.16
C GLY A 170 -0.18 -39.54 -16.89
N GLY A 171 -1.48 -39.65 -16.66
CA GLY A 171 -2.12 -39.08 -15.48
C GLY A 171 -2.79 -40.10 -14.57
N LEU A 172 -3.04 -39.67 -13.34
CA LEU A 172 -3.68 -40.45 -12.30
C LEU A 172 -4.62 -39.56 -11.49
N ALA A 173 -5.81 -40.07 -11.19
CA ALA A 173 -6.72 -39.51 -10.20
C ALA A 173 -7.00 -40.55 -9.12
N GLN A 174 -6.89 -40.15 -7.85
CA GLN A 174 -7.10 -40.99 -6.67
C GLN A 174 -8.09 -40.32 -5.73
N PHE A 175 -9.00 -41.11 -5.17
CA PHE A 175 -10.01 -40.69 -4.20
C PHE A 175 -9.82 -41.47 -2.91
N TYR A 176 -9.86 -40.77 -1.78
CA TYR A 176 -9.61 -41.30 -0.46
C TYR A 176 -10.82 -41.03 0.46
N ASP A 177 -11.05 -41.90 1.45
CA ASP A 177 -12.01 -41.60 2.52
C ASP A 177 -11.44 -40.65 3.58
N ALA A 178 -12.26 -40.31 4.57
CA ALA A 178 -11.85 -39.45 5.68
C ALA A 178 -10.68 -40.01 6.51
N ASP A 179 -10.45 -41.33 6.48
CA ASP A 179 -9.31 -41.96 7.13
C ASP A 179 -8.06 -41.99 6.21
N GLY A 180 -8.11 -41.37 5.03
CA GLY A 180 -7.02 -41.39 4.05
C GLY A 180 -6.82 -42.76 3.38
N ARG A 181 -7.84 -43.62 3.37
CA ARG A 181 -7.79 -44.92 2.68
C ARG A 181 -8.26 -44.75 1.23
N LEU A 182 -7.47 -45.23 0.28
CA LEU A 182 -7.80 -45.21 -1.14
C LEU A 182 -9.13 -45.96 -1.39
N LYS A 183 -10.07 -45.30 -2.07
CA LYS A 183 -11.38 -45.85 -2.46
C LYS A 183 -11.52 -46.07 -3.95
N ALA A 184 -10.91 -45.20 -4.75
CA ALA A 184 -10.93 -45.33 -6.20
C ALA A 184 -9.65 -44.75 -6.79
N GLN A 185 -9.21 -45.34 -7.90
CA GLN A 185 -8.11 -44.85 -8.70
C GLN A 185 -8.48 -44.96 -10.18
N MET A 186 -8.21 -43.91 -10.93
CA MET A 186 -8.54 -43.83 -12.35
C MET A 186 -7.31 -43.33 -13.11
N PRO A 187 -6.81 -44.08 -14.11
CA PRO A 187 -5.83 -43.51 -15.03
C PRO A 187 -6.49 -42.37 -15.81
N VAL A 188 -5.80 -41.25 -15.93
CA VAL A 188 -6.18 -40.13 -16.79
C VAL A 188 -5.39 -40.31 -18.09
N ARG A 189 -6.11 -40.66 -19.16
CA ARG A 189 -5.55 -40.84 -20.50
C ARG A 189 -5.56 -39.54 -21.27
#